data_AF-A0A0G0WEG3-F1
#
_entry.id   AF-A0A0G0WEG3-F1
#
_cell.length_a   1.000
_cell.length_b   1.000
_cell.length_c   1.000
_cell.angle_alpha   90.00
_cell.angle_beta   90.00
_cell.angle_gamma   90.00
#
_symmetry.space_group_name_H-M   'P 1'
#
loop_
_entity.id
_entity.type
_entity.pdbx_description
1 polymer ?
#
loop_
_entity_poly.entity_id
_entity_poly.type
_entity_poly.pdbx_seq_one_letter_code
_entity_poly.pdbx_strand_id
1 'polypeptide(L)'
;MFFKNQVSRRRFILQFAGISGLAMLGARDAYSQAGSRLDWARTSTGIRVVGTVNPVDSAWAFQRSPDGASWITLEEEGVVIGSGRIRWDIPISTNEPAGLFRLKLITVLRIGSRNYRIEANNQTLFAAMEILRVRVSDPSLFVSEYRTEPEGQFVTETNGVKGKWVFEVNRQKILDTGSSRYVPKLGDRIEWKLIL
;
A
#
# COMPACT_ATOMS: atom_id res chain seq x y z
N MET A 1 65.91 3.74 -20.96
CA MET A 1 64.67 3.00 -21.23
C MET A 1 63.57 3.65 -20.39
N PHE A 2 62.81 4.54 -21.02
CA PHE A 2 61.63 5.20 -20.44
C PHE A 2 60.44 4.25 -20.54
N PHE A 3 59.62 4.12 -19.49
CA PHE A 3 58.16 4.36 -19.49
C PHE A 3 57.49 3.77 -18.23
N LYS A 4 56.94 4.70 -17.42
CA LYS A 4 55.68 4.65 -16.61
C LYS A 4 55.52 3.48 -15.63
N ASN A 5 55.58 3.68 -14.31
CA ASN A 5 54.77 4.59 -13.50
C ASN A 5 53.32 4.77 -14.00
N GLN A 6 52.61 3.65 -13.99
CA GLN A 6 51.16 3.51 -14.03
C GLN A 6 50.88 2.30 -13.10
N VAL A 7 50.07 2.31 -12.05
CA VAL A 7 49.00 3.21 -11.66
C VAL A 7 48.89 3.10 -10.12
N SER A 8 49.19 4.20 -9.44
CA SER A 8 48.56 4.56 -8.18
C SER A 8 47.04 4.69 -8.41
N ARG A 9 46.31 3.57 -8.43
CA ARG A 9 44.85 3.45 -8.32
C ARG A 9 44.50 2.11 -7.68
N ARG A 10 44.93 1.90 -6.44
CA ARG A 10 44.26 0.96 -5.50
C ARG A 10 42.99 1.56 -4.87
N ARG A 11 42.36 2.49 -5.60
CA ARG A 11 41.01 3.02 -5.40
C ARG A 11 40.33 2.86 -6.75
N PHE A 12 39.13 2.26 -6.77
CA PHE A 12 38.35 1.87 -7.95
C PHE A 12 38.86 0.63 -8.69
N ILE A 13 38.45 -0.55 -8.22
CA ILE A 13 37.84 -1.68 -8.99
C ILE A 13 37.67 -2.81 -7.96
N LEU A 14 36.62 -2.70 -7.17
CA LEU A 14 35.89 -3.79 -6.50
C LEU A 14 34.41 -3.37 -6.42
N GLN A 15 33.95 -2.67 -7.46
CA GLN A 15 32.55 -2.66 -7.86
C GLN A 15 32.36 -3.91 -8.73
N PHE A 16 31.30 -4.68 -8.49
CA PHE A 16 30.86 -5.82 -9.30
C PHE A 16 31.53 -7.20 -9.14
N ALA A 17 31.90 -7.59 -7.92
CA ALA A 17 32.08 -9.02 -7.60
C ALA A 17 31.55 -9.31 -6.19
N GLY A 18 30.35 -9.92 -6.11
CA GLY A 18 29.70 -10.22 -4.83
C GLY A 18 28.17 -10.24 -4.82
N ILE A 19 27.55 -10.23 -6.01
CA ILE A 19 26.12 -10.44 -6.27
C ILE A 19 25.67 -11.89 -5.96
N SER A 20 26.52 -12.74 -5.38
CA SER A 20 26.36 -14.20 -5.54
C SER A 20 26.32 -15.05 -4.26
N GLY A 21 26.44 -14.46 -3.06
CA GLY A 21 26.59 -15.26 -1.81
C GLY A 21 25.49 -15.11 -0.75
N LEU A 22 24.93 -13.90 -0.56
CA LEU A 22 23.92 -13.63 0.49
C LEU A 22 22.64 -12.95 -0.06
N ALA A 23 22.62 -12.70 -1.38
CA ALA A 23 21.43 -12.38 -2.16
C ALA A 23 20.56 -13.62 -2.49
N MET A 24 21.01 -14.83 -2.09
CA MET A 24 20.39 -16.11 -2.47
C MET A 24 19.08 -16.46 -1.73
N LEU A 25 18.60 -15.63 -0.79
CA LEU A 25 17.29 -15.78 -0.13
C LEU A 25 16.44 -14.49 -0.13
N GLY A 26 16.83 -13.47 -0.90
CA GLY A 26 16.07 -12.21 -0.94
C GLY A 26 14.72 -12.38 -1.65
N ALA A 27 13.62 -12.24 -0.91
CA ALA A 27 12.33 -11.79 -1.46
C ALA A 27 11.56 -12.67 -2.48
N ARG A 28 11.87 -13.98 -2.61
CA ARG A 28 11.15 -14.88 -3.53
C ARG A 28 9.66 -14.99 -3.16
N ASP A 29 8.65 -14.56 -3.91
CA ASP A 29 8.57 -13.78 -5.14
C ASP A 29 7.31 -12.90 -5.04
N ALA A 30 7.40 -11.70 -5.63
CA ALA A 30 6.38 -10.66 -5.64
C ALA A 30 5.02 -11.14 -6.20
N TYR A 31 3.94 -11.16 -5.38
CA TYR A 31 2.61 -11.46 -5.92
C TYR A 31 1.49 -10.54 -5.42
N SER A 32 1.12 -9.63 -6.33
CA SER A 32 -0.26 -9.41 -6.78
C SER A 32 -0.35 -8.76 -8.18
N GLN A 33 0.76 -8.29 -8.78
CA GLN A 33 0.84 -7.84 -10.18
C GLN A 33 2.25 -8.05 -10.78
N ALA A 34 2.30 -8.23 -12.10
CA ALA A 34 3.52 -8.32 -12.90
C ALA A 34 4.28 -6.98 -12.89
N GLY A 35 5.28 -6.83 -12.01
CA GLY A 35 6.16 -5.65 -12.02
C GLY A 35 6.74 -5.22 -10.67
N SER A 36 6.33 -5.83 -9.55
CA SER A 36 6.88 -5.43 -8.24
C SER A 36 8.24 -6.09 -7.94
N ARG A 37 9.20 -5.29 -7.45
CA ARG A 37 10.53 -5.76 -7.01
C ARG A 37 10.75 -5.35 -5.55
N LEU A 38 11.43 -6.19 -4.77
CA LEU A 38 11.64 -5.97 -3.35
C LEU A 38 13.13 -5.94 -3.02
N ASP A 39 13.52 -4.96 -2.20
CA ASP A 39 14.83 -4.82 -1.57
C ASP A 39 14.65 -4.70 -0.05
N TRP A 40 15.60 -5.18 0.75
CA TRP A 40 15.48 -5.13 2.19
C TRP A 40 16.83 -5.00 2.89
N ALA A 41 16.82 -4.38 4.07
CA ALA A 41 17.99 -4.21 4.93
C ALA A 41 17.60 -4.28 6.41
N ARG A 42 18.46 -4.87 7.25
CA ARG A 42 18.33 -4.76 8.71
C ARG A 42 18.69 -3.35 9.16
N THR A 43 17.94 -2.81 10.11
CA THR A 43 18.19 -1.54 10.78
C THR A 43 18.45 -1.79 12.26
N SER A 44 18.86 -0.76 13.00
CA SER A 44 19.02 -0.83 14.46
C SER A 44 17.71 -1.11 15.21
N THR A 45 16.56 -0.94 14.55
CA THR A 45 15.22 -1.06 15.14
C THR A 45 14.35 -2.14 14.48
N GLY A 46 14.85 -2.86 13.48
CA GLY A 46 14.09 -3.90 12.77
C GLY A 46 14.54 -4.18 11.34
N ILE A 47 13.59 -4.31 10.41
CA ILE A 47 13.82 -4.50 8.98
C ILE A 47 13.20 -3.34 8.21
N ARG A 48 13.98 -2.77 7.29
CA ARG A 48 13.49 -1.88 6.25
C ARG A 48 13.27 -2.67 4.97
N VAL A 49 12.07 -2.59 4.41
CA VAL A 49 11.75 -3.15 3.09
C VAL A 49 11.41 -2.01 2.14
N VAL A 50 11.96 -2.06 0.93
CA VAL A 50 11.68 -1.13 -0.15
C VAL A 50 11.13 -1.91 -1.34
N GLY A 51 9.89 -1.59 -1.72
CA GLY A 51 9.23 -2.13 -2.89
C GLY A 51 9.21 -1.15 -4.04
N THR A 52 9.60 -1.59 -5.23
CA THR A 52 9.20 -0.95 -6.49
C THR A 52 7.81 -1.47 -6.86
N VAL A 53 6.88 -0.57 -7.15
CA VAL A 53 5.48 -0.88 -7.42
C VAL A 53 5.04 -0.41 -8.79
N ASN A 54 4.16 -1.18 -9.42
CA ASN A 54 3.43 -0.81 -10.61
C ASN A 54 2.05 -1.47 -10.50
N PRO A 55 0.95 -0.69 -10.50
CA PRO A 55 0.83 0.77 -10.66
C PRO A 55 1.34 1.61 -9.47
N VAL A 56 1.73 2.86 -9.76
CA VAL A 56 2.33 3.82 -8.80
C VAL A 56 1.28 4.53 -7.95
N ASP A 57 0.13 4.88 -8.53
CA ASP A 57 -0.99 5.55 -7.85
C ASP A 57 -2.00 4.53 -7.29
N SER A 58 -1.53 3.51 -6.59
CA SER A 58 -2.39 2.47 -6.04
C SER A 58 -2.00 2.06 -4.63
N ALA A 59 -2.95 1.56 -3.85
CA ALA A 59 -2.70 1.12 -2.48
C ALA A 59 -2.00 -0.24 -2.44
N TRP A 60 -0.89 -0.30 -1.69
CA TRP A 60 -0.06 -1.47 -1.53
C TRP A 60 0.13 -1.78 -0.05
N ALA A 61 0.00 -3.05 0.29
CA ALA A 61 0.31 -3.59 1.60
C ALA A 61 1.57 -4.45 1.52
N PHE A 62 2.27 -4.48 2.65
CA PHE A 62 3.30 -5.47 2.88
C PHE A 62 2.71 -6.73 3.48
N GLN A 63 3.14 -7.90 3.01
CA GLN A 63 2.83 -9.17 3.63
C GLN A 63 4.11 -9.89 4.07
N ARG A 64 4.07 -10.45 5.28
CA ARG A 64 5.11 -11.31 5.82
C ARG A 64 4.60 -12.72 6.04
N SER A 65 5.48 -13.70 5.86
CA SER A 65 5.21 -15.08 6.20
C SER A 65 6.42 -15.68 6.93
N PRO A 66 6.22 -16.23 8.14
CA PRO A 66 7.30 -16.90 8.86
C PRO A 66 7.60 -18.29 8.28
N ASP A 67 6.65 -18.91 7.59
CA ASP A 67 6.64 -20.32 7.17
C ASP A 67 6.46 -20.52 5.65
N GLY A 68 6.15 -19.45 4.91
CA GLY A 68 5.80 -19.48 3.48
C GLY A 68 4.35 -19.89 3.17
N ALA A 69 3.62 -20.42 4.16
CA ALA A 69 2.24 -20.89 4.01
C ALA A 69 1.24 -19.82 4.45
N SER A 70 1.51 -19.15 5.57
CA SER A 70 0.60 -18.19 6.20
C SER A 70 1.11 -16.76 6.00
N TRP A 71 0.29 -15.91 5.38
CA TRP A 71 0.66 -14.53 5.05
C TRP A 71 -0.07 -13.51 5.94
N ILE A 72 0.69 -12.83 6.79
CA ILE A 72 0.20 -11.74 7.64
C ILE A 72 0.35 -10.44 6.85
N THR A 73 -0.74 -9.69 6.72
CA THR A 73 -0.71 -8.37 6.08
C THR A 73 -0.45 -7.31 7.14
N LEU A 74 0.54 -6.45 6.91
CA LEU A 74 0.67 -5.22 7.69
C LEU A 74 -0.39 -4.23 7.19
N GLU A 75 -1.20 -3.73 8.11
CA GLU A 75 -2.30 -2.82 7.80
C GLU A 75 -1.83 -1.39 7.51
N GLU A 76 -0.60 -1.06 7.90
CA GLU A 76 0.01 0.23 7.62
C GLU A 76 0.43 0.36 6.14
N GLU A 77 0.02 1.46 5.53
CA GLU A 77 0.56 1.84 4.21
C GLU A 77 2.04 2.17 4.34
N GLY A 78 2.82 1.76 3.34
CA GLY A 78 4.22 2.10 3.30
C GLY A 78 4.43 3.58 2.96
N VAL A 79 5.55 4.12 3.40
CA VAL A 79 5.98 5.49 3.10
C VAL A 79 6.43 5.58 1.64
N VAL A 80 5.80 6.45 0.86
CA VAL A 80 6.26 6.75 -0.51
C VAL A 80 7.59 7.49 -0.45
N ILE A 81 8.63 6.93 -1.04
CA ILE A 81 10.00 7.50 -1.03
C ILE A 81 10.46 7.95 -2.42
N GLY A 82 9.63 7.81 -3.44
CA GLY A 82 9.90 8.23 -4.80
C GLY A 82 8.87 7.68 -5.77
N SER A 83 8.96 8.09 -7.03
CA SER A 83 8.07 7.61 -8.09
C SER A 83 8.20 6.09 -8.22
N GLY A 84 7.12 5.38 -7.88
CA GLY A 84 7.05 3.93 -7.94
C GLY A 84 7.84 3.20 -6.85
N ARG A 85 8.27 3.86 -5.77
CA ARG A 85 8.94 3.20 -4.63
C ARG A 85 8.26 3.50 -3.31
N ILE A 86 7.99 2.42 -2.57
CA ILE A 86 7.34 2.45 -1.26
C ILE A 86 8.22 1.74 -0.24
N ARG A 87 8.28 2.26 0.98
CA ARG A 87 9.11 1.75 2.08
C ARG A 87 8.26 1.35 3.28
N TRP A 88 8.59 0.23 3.88
CA TRP A 88 8.07 -0.22 5.18
C TRP A 88 9.23 -0.37 6.16
N ASP A 89 9.05 0.14 7.37
CA ASP A 89 9.97 -0.06 8.48
C ASP A 89 9.25 -0.95 9.51
N ILE A 90 9.72 -2.18 9.67
CA ILE A 90 9.03 -3.23 10.42
C ILE A 90 9.84 -3.54 11.67
N PRO A 91 9.29 -3.34 12.88
CA PRO A 91 9.94 -3.77 14.10
C PRO A 91 9.99 -5.30 14.11
N ILE A 92 11.20 -5.85 14.20
CA ILE A 92 11.42 -7.28 14.43
C ILE A 92 12.41 -7.45 15.57
N SER A 93 12.33 -8.57 16.29
CA SER A 93 13.36 -8.87 17.29
C SER A 93 14.70 -9.13 16.60
N THR A 94 15.81 -8.80 17.24
CA THR A 94 17.16 -9.01 16.69
C THR A 94 17.43 -10.46 16.29
N ASN A 95 16.73 -11.40 16.93
CA ASN A 95 16.89 -12.84 16.75
C ASN A 95 15.82 -13.46 15.84
N GLU A 96 14.89 -12.67 15.29
CA GLU A 96 13.87 -13.20 14.39
C GLU A 96 14.51 -13.53 13.03
N PRO A 97 14.31 -14.76 12.51
CA PRO A 97 14.70 -15.08 11.14
C PRO A 97 13.99 -14.11 10.19
N ALA A 98 14.71 -13.63 9.18
CA ALA A 98 14.09 -12.78 8.17
C ALA A 98 13.00 -13.60 7.46
N GLY A 99 11.74 -13.27 7.72
CA GLY A 99 10.60 -13.94 7.11
C GLY A 99 10.55 -13.75 5.60
N LEU A 100 9.70 -14.51 4.93
CA LEU A 100 9.37 -14.30 3.53
C LEU A 100 8.48 -13.06 3.41
N PHE A 101 8.77 -12.23 2.41
CA PHE A 101 8.12 -10.94 2.25
C PHE A 101 7.59 -10.79 0.83
N ARG A 102 6.38 -10.24 0.69
CA ARG A 102 5.82 -9.87 -0.61
C ARG A 102 4.98 -8.61 -0.52
N LEU A 103 4.75 -7.99 -1.66
CA LEU A 103 3.78 -6.90 -1.79
C LEU A 103 2.44 -7.46 -2.23
N LYS A 104 1.37 -6.86 -1.72
CA LYS A 104 0.01 -7.15 -2.14
C LYS A 104 -0.73 -5.85 -2.42
N LEU A 105 -1.29 -5.75 -3.60
CA LEU A 105 -2.22 -4.70 -3.99
C LEU A 105 -3.46 -4.83 -3.12
N ILE A 106 -3.87 -3.74 -2.50
CA ILE A 106 -5.04 -3.68 -1.62
C ILE A 106 -5.93 -2.51 -2.06
N THR A 107 -7.13 -2.45 -1.53
CA THR A 107 -8.01 -1.30 -1.69
C THR A 107 -8.16 -0.62 -0.34
N VAL A 108 -7.94 0.69 -0.31
CA VAL A 108 -7.93 1.48 0.91
C VAL A 108 -8.97 2.58 0.79
N LEU A 109 -9.76 2.74 1.85
CA LEU A 109 -10.67 3.83 2.07
C LEU A 109 -10.10 4.74 3.15
N ARG A 110 -9.88 6.01 2.82
CA ARG A 110 -9.44 7.04 3.75
C ARG A 110 -10.63 7.88 4.19
N ILE A 111 -10.80 7.96 5.50
CA ILE A 111 -11.80 8.79 6.18
C ILE A 111 -11.04 9.67 7.18
N GLY A 112 -10.93 10.96 6.88
CA GLY A 112 -10.12 11.89 7.65
C GLY A 112 -8.63 11.49 7.68
N SER A 113 -8.09 11.26 8.88
CA SER A 113 -6.71 10.80 9.10
C SER A 113 -6.56 9.28 9.14
N ARG A 114 -7.66 8.52 9.08
CA ARG A 114 -7.65 7.07 9.19
C ARG A 114 -7.73 6.40 7.83
N ASN A 115 -6.94 5.34 7.67
CA ASN A 115 -6.95 4.46 6.51
C ASN A 115 -7.60 3.13 6.89
N TYR A 116 -8.55 2.69 6.08
CA TYR A 116 -9.28 1.45 6.28
C TYR A 116 -9.12 0.55 5.07
N ARG A 117 -8.72 -0.69 5.30
CA ARG A 117 -8.71 -1.69 4.23
C ARG A 117 -10.13 -2.15 3.93
N ILE A 118 -10.54 -2.07 2.66
CA ILE A 118 -11.82 -2.62 2.19
C ILE A 118 -11.58 -3.73 1.17
N GLU A 119 -12.57 -4.60 1.00
CA GLU A 119 -12.49 -5.71 0.04
C GLU A 119 -13.10 -5.29 -1.31
N ALA A 120 -12.29 -5.39 -2.37
CA ALA A 120 -12.71 -5.15 -3.75
C ALA A 120 -13.23 -6.42 -4.42
N ASN A 121 -14.35 -6.96 -3.91
CA ASN A 121 -14.95 -8.23 -4.34
C ASN A 121 -16.17 -8.01 -5.25
N ASN A 122 -16.07 -7.13 -6.27
CA ASN A 122 -17.17 -6.76 -7.17
C ASN A 122 -18.43 -6.20 -6.48
N GLN A 123 -18.28 -5.71 -5.24
CA GLN A 123 -19.34 -5.05 -4.50
C GLN A 123 -19.24 -3.53 -4.66
N THR A 124 -20.34 -2.83 -4.42
CA THR A 124 -20.36 -1.36 -4.45
C THR A 124 -19.54 -0.80 -3.28
N LEU A 125 -19.03 0.43 -3.42
CA LEU A 125 -18.33 1.12 -2.34
C LEU A 125 -19.24 1.25 -1.11
N PHE A 126 -20.53 1.50 -1.32
CA PHE A 126 -21.52 1.50 -0.25
C PHE A 126 -21.54 0.18 0.53
N ALA A 127 -21.67 -0.96 -0.15
CA ALA A 127 -21.68 -2.28 0.50
C ALA A 127 -20.34 -2.58 1.22
N ALA A 128 -19.22 -2.21 0.60
CA ALA A 128 -17.90 -2.35 1.21
C ALA A 128 -17.77 -1.50 2.49
N MET A 129 -18.35 -0.30 2.51
CA MET A 129 -18.38 0.59 3.66
C MET A 129 -19.29 0.06 4.76
N GLU A 130 -20.46 -0.49 4.44
CA GLU A 130 -21.34 -1.15 5.41
C GLU A 130 -20.62 -2.30 6.13
N ILE A 131 -19.92 -3.17 5.38
CA ILE A 131 -19.11 -4.25 5.96
C ILE A 131 -18.00 -3.67 6.86
N LEU A 132 -17.34 -2.61 6.40
CA LEU A 132 -16.30 -1.95 7.18
C LEU A 132 -16.86 -1.41 8.50
N ARG A 133 -18.01 -0.72 8.48
CA ARG A 133 -18.67 -0.15 9.66
C ARG A 133 -18.96 -1.22 10.71
N VAL A 134 -19.46 -2.38 10.28
CA VAL A 134 -19.68 -3.54 11.16
C VAL A 134 -18.35 -4.05 11.72
N ARG A 135 -17.32 -4.20 10.87
CA ARG A 135 -16.01 -4.71 11.27
C ARG A 135 -15.30 -3.82 12.29
N VAL A 136 -15.36 -2.49 12.13
CA VAL A 136 -14.72 -1.54 13.06
C VAL A 136 -15.61 -1.17 14.24
N SER A 137 -16.88 -1.57 14.23
CA SER A 137 -17.87 -1.24 15.27
C SER A 137 -17.98 0.26 15.56
N ASP A 138 -17.85 1.09 14.52
CA ASP A 138 -17.89 2.55 14.62
C ASP A 138 -19.05 3.10 13.79
N PRO A 139 -20.21 3.40 14.40
CA PRO A 139 -21.37 3.92 13.68
C PRO A 139 -21.13 5.34 13.13
N SER A 140 -20.14 6.08 13.67
CA SER A 140 -19.79 7.42 13.21
C SER A 140 -18.89 7.42 11.97
N LEU A 141 -18.42 6.25 11.54
CA LEU A 141 -17.55 6.09 10.39
C LEU A 141 -18.14 6.76 9.15
N PHE A 142 -19.42 6.50 8.88
CA PHE A 142 -20.23 7.24 7.91
C PHE A 142 -21.72 7.05 8.20
N VAL A 143 -22.49 8.06 7.82
CA VAL A 143 -23.95 7.99 7.70
C VAL A 143 -24.32 8.34 6.26
N SER A 144 -25.23 7.55 5.71
CA SER A 144 -25.77 7.76 4.37
C SER A 144 -27.28 7.91 4.45
N GLU A 145 -27.83 8.76 3.60
CA GLU A 145 -29.27 8.78 3.36
C GLU A 145 -29.56 8.15 1.99
N TYR A 146 -30.54 7.25 1.96
CA TYR A 146 -31.03 6.71 0.70
C TYR A 146 -31.65 7.84 -0.11
N ARG A 147 -31.03 8.20 -1.23
CA ARG A 147 -31.63 9.11 -2.21
C ARG A 147 -32.05 8.31 -3.44
N THR A 148 -33.26 8.57 -3.91
CA THR A 148 -33.83 8.04 -5.17
C THR A 148 -33.21 8.69 -6.41
N GLU A 149 -32.15 9.48 -6.25
CA GLU A 149 -31.44 10.17 -7.32
C GLU A 149 -30.81 9.16 -8.31
N PRO A 150 -30.84 9.43 -9.63
CA PRO A 150 -30.27 8.54 -10.66
C PRO A 150 -28.83 8.10 -10.38
N GLU A 151 -28.07 8.99 -9.76
CA GLU A 151 -26.64 8.91 -9.46
C GLU A 151 -26.32 7.98 -8.26
N GLY A 152 -27.33 7.55 -7.50
CA GLY A 152 -27.21 6.58 -6.41
C GLY A 152 -27.18 7.16 -4.99
N GLN A 153 -26.68 6.38 -4.02
CA GLN A 153 -26.65 6.76 -2.61
C GLN A 153 -25.42 7.61 -2.30
N PHE A 154 -25.66 8.75 -1.65
CA PHE A 154 -24.64 9.68 -1.21
C PHE A 154 -24.46 9.63 0.30
N VAL A 155 -23.21 9.85 0.72
CA VAL A 155 -22.84 9.97 2.13
C VAL A 155 -23.18 11.38 2.60
N THR A 156 -23.90 11.48 3.73
CA THR A 156 -24.37 12.74 4.31
C THR A 156 -23.60 13.12 5.56
N GLU A 157 -22.92 12.15 6.18
CA GLU A 157 -22.06 12.37 7.34
C GLU A 157 -20.85 11.44 7.28
N THR A 158 -19.69 11.91 7.71
CA THR A 158 -18.49 11.09 7.87
C THR A 158 -17.72 11.58 9.10
N ASN A 159 -17.35 10.66 9.98
CA ASN A 159 -16.65 10.97 11.24
C ASN A 159 -17.35 12.06 12.07
N GLY A 160 -18.68 11.98 12.18
CA GLY A 160 -19.51 12.95 12.93
C GLY A 160 -19.75 14.30 12.23
N VAL A 161 -19.24 14.50 11.01
CA VAL A 161 -19.33 15.78 10.29
C VAL A 161 -20.33 15.68 9.15
N LYS A 162 -21.42 16.46 9.28
CA LYS A 162 -22.50 16.55 8.28
C LYS A 162 -22.10 17.42 7.10
N GLY A 163 -22.55 17.04 5.90
CA GLY A 163 -22.43 17.87 4.70
C GLY A 163 -22.50 17.08 3.41
N LYS A 164 -22.09 17.71 2.30
CA LYS A 164 -22.02 17.05 0.99
C LYS A 164 -20.66 16.40 0.82
N TRP A 165 -20.64 15.07 0.85
CA TRP A 165 -19.41 14.28 0.69
C TRP A 165 -19.27 13.71 -0.71
N VAL A 166 -18.08 13.83 -1.28
CA VAL A 166 -17.66 13.15 -2.51
C VAL A 166 -16.43 12.30 -2.24
N PHE A 167 -16.14 11.34 -3.11
CA PHE A 167 -14.92 10.56 -3.01
C PHE A 167 -13.99 10.77 -4.21
N GLU A 168 -12.69 10.77 -3.93
CA GLU A 168 -11.64 10.72 -4.95
C GLU A 168 -11.09 9.30 -5.02
N VAL A 169 -10.76 8.83 -6.21
CA VAL A 169 -10.16 7.51 -6.44
C VAL A 169 -8.80 7.72 -7.09
N ASN A 170 -7.73 7.22 -6.48
CA ASN A 170 -6.36 7.34 -6.99
C ASN A 170 -6.00 8.79 -7.36
N ARG A 171 -6.43 9.75 -6.52
CA ARG A 171 -6.27 11.22 -6.71
C ARG A 171 -7.05 11.81 -7.88
N GLN A 172 -7.99 11.07 -8.45
CA GLN A 172 -8.93 11.56 -9.46
C GLN A 172 -10.29 11.77 -8.81
N LYS A 173 -10.86 12.97 -8.98
CA LYS A 173 -12.17 13.30 -8.43
C LYS A 173 -13.27 12.51 -9.14
N ILE A 174 -14.12 11.86 -8.36
CA ILE A 174 -15.37 11.25 -8.84
C ILE A 174 -16.51 12.10 -8.28
N LEU A 175 -16.97 13.06 -9.09
CA LEU A 175 -17.90 14.11 -8.63
C LEU A 175 -19.37 13.71 -8.72
N ASP A 176 -19.71 12.83 -9.67
CA ASP A 176 -21.12 12.61 -10.07
C ASP A 176 -21.54 11.14 -9.99
N THR A 177 -20.94 10.36 -9.09
CA THR A 177 -21.29 8.94 -8.89
C THR A 177 -21.47 8.67 -7.41
N GLY A 178 -22.66 8.25 -7.02
CA GLY A 178 -22.95 7.83 -5.65
C GLY A 178 -22.16 6.57 -5.27
N SER A 179 -21.91 6.40 -3.97
CA SER A 179 -21.19 5.25 -3.41
C SER A 179 -21.85 3.89 -3.75
N SER A 180 -23.16 3.88 -4.01
CA SER A 180 -23.89 2.67 -4.43
C SER A 180 -23.75 2.32 -5.91
N ARG A 181 -23.13 3.18 -6.72
CA ARG A 181 -22.91 2.94 -8.17
C ARG A 181 -21.45 2.62 -8.49
N TYR A 182 -20.52 3.09 -7.67
CA TYR A 182 -19.10 2.83 -7.85
C TYR A 182 -18.70 1.47 -7.26
N VAL A 183 -17.95 0.70 -8.03
CA VAL A 183 -17.39 -0.61 -7.63
C VAL A 183 -15.87 -0.46 -7.50
N PRO A 184 -15.31 -0.51 -6.28
CA PRO A 184 -13.87 -0.44 -6.07
C PRO A 184 -13.12 -1.55 -6.78
N LYS A 185 -11.98 -1.20 -7.37
CA LYS A 185 -11.02 -2.13 -7.95
C LYS A 185 -9.88 -2.38 -6.98
N LEU A 186 -9.20 -3.51 -7.16
CA LEU A 186 -7.98 -3.80 -6.42
C LEU A 186 -6.93 -2.73 -6.76
N GLY A 187 -6.37 -2.09 -5.74
CA GLY A 187 -5.41 -1.00 -5.89
C GLY A 187 -6.01 0.37 -5.67
N ASP A 188 -7.34 0.52 -5.63
CA ASP A 188 -7.96 1.82 -5.46
C ASP A 188 -7.66 2.43 -4.09
N ARG A 189 -7.23 3.69 -4.12
CA ARG A 189 -7.11 4.63 -2.99
C ARG A 189 -8.31 5.55 -3.02
N ILE A 190 -9.29 5.28 -2.18
CA ILE A 190 -10.54 6.03 -2.11
C ILE A 190 -10.43 7.01 -0.94
N GLU A 191 -10.70 8.28 -1.16
CA GLU A 191 -10.66 9.30 -0.09
C GLU A 191 -11.94 10.13 -0.08
N TRP A 192 -12.58 10.23 1.08
CA TRP A 192 -13.73 11.11 1.28
C TRP A 192 -13.32 12.58 1.43
N LYS A 193 -14.00 13.46 0.72
CA LYS A 193 -13.82 14.92 0.75
C LYS A 193 -15.16 15.60 1.00
N LEU A 194 -15.16 16.51 1.97
CA LEU A 194 -16.28 17.41 2.20
C LEU A 194 -16.24 18.53 1.16
N ILE A 195 -17.34 18.73 0.44
CA ILE A 195 -17.56 19.91 -0.40
C ILE A 195 -18.39 20.89 0.41
N LEU A 196 -17.82 22.08 0.67
CA LEU A 196 -18.50 23.22 1.27
C LEU A 196 -19.18 24.06 0.18
#